data_AF-A0A7W1D2Y4-F1
#
_entry.id   AF-A0A7W1D2Y4-F1
#
_cell.length_a   1.000
_cell.length_b   1.000
_cell.length_c   1.000
_cell.angle_alpha   90.00
_cell.angle_beta   90.00
_cell.angle_gamma   90.00
#
_symmetry.space_group_name_H-M   'P 1'
#
loop_
_entity.id
_entity.type
_entity.pdbx_description
1 polymer ?
#
loop_
_entity_poly.entity_id
_entity_poly.type
_entity_poly.pdbx_seq_one_letter_code
_entity_poly.pdbx_strand_id
1 'polypeptide(L)' 'MAFYPSRMDSCWVDGEKVEAQKGDFYGGWITPDIVGPFKGAQGTWGW' A
#
# COMPACT_ATOMS: atom_id res chain seq x y z
N MET A 1 2.95 15.82 -5.69
CA MET A 1 3.65 15.18 -4.56
C MET A 1 2.96 13.86 -4.26
N ALA A 2 3.70 12.79 -3.96
CA ALA A 2 3.14 11.48 -3.64
C ALA A 2 3.76 10.94 -2.35
N PHE A 3 2.98 10.20 -1.57
CA PHE A 3 3.40 9.60 -0.30
C PHE A 3 3.34 8.08 -0.40
N TYR A 4 4.41 7.42 0.03
CA TYR A 4 4.55 5.97 0.01
C TYR A 4 4.41 5.48 1.45
N PRO A 5 3.35 4.73 1.80
CA PRO A 5 3.14 4.24 3.16
C PRO A 5 4.30 3.37 3.66
N SER A 6 5.01 2.68 2.75
CA SER A 6 6.21 1.89 3.07
C SER A 6 7.41 2.71 3.54
N ARG A 7 7.38 4.04 3.42
CA ARG A 7 8.46 4.97 3.80
C ARG A 7 8.10 5.87 4.99
N MET A 8 7.00 5.57 5.67
CA MET A 8 6.49 6.36 6.79
C MET A 8 6.37 5.49 8.04
N ASP A 9 6.45 6.11 9.22
CA ASP A 9 6.20 5.39 10.47
C ASP A 9 4.73 4.96 10.58
N SER A 10 3.80 5.80 10.11
CA SER A 10 2.39 5.44 9.95
C SER A 10 1.64 6.38 9.00
N CYS A 11 0.60 5.85 8.35
CA CYS A 11 -0.36 6.60 7.54
C CYS A 11 -1.78 6.22 7.96
N TRP A 12 -2.67 7.20 7.96
CA TRP A 12 -4.05 7.04 8.39
C TRP A 12 -5.00 7.76 7.44
N VAL A 13 -6.16 7.17 7.17
CA VAL A 13 -7.25 7.76 6.39
C VAL A 13 -8.54 7.52 7.18
N ASP A 14 -9.27 8.59 7.50
CA ASP A 14 -10.52 8.52 8.27
C ASP A 14 -10.40 7.75 9.61
N GLY A 15 -9.24 7.86 10.28
CA GLY A 15 -8.96 7.12 11.51
C GLY A 15 -8.60 5.65 11.31
N GLU A 16 -8.63 5.13 10.08
CA GLU A 16 -8.17 3.79 9.73
C GLU A 16 -6.68 3.79 9.41
N LYS A 17 -5.97 2.78 9.91
CA LYS A 17 -4.54 2.62 9.61
C LYS A 17 -4.37 2.06 8.20
N VAL A 18 -3.54 2.73 7.41
CA VAL A 18 -3.21 2.28 6.06
C VAL A 18 -2.14 1.19 6.13
N GLU A 19 -2.39 0.09 5.45
CA GLU A 19 -1.39 -0.92 5.13
C GLU A 19 -0.73 -0.61 3.79
N ALA A 20 0.59 -0.72 3.74
CA ALA A 20 1.33 -0.56 2.50
C ALA A 20 1.11 -1.80 1.60
N GLN A 21 0.70 -1.57 0.36
CA GLN A 21 0.72 -2.61 -0.66
C GLN A 21 2.14 -3.19 -0.78
N LYS A 22 2.27 -4.52 -0.81
CA LYS A 22 3.59 -5.17 -0.86
C LYS A 22 4.34 -4.82 -2.15
N GLY A 23 5.59 -4.42 -1.98
CA GLY A 23 6.46 -3.94 -3.07
C GLY A 23 6.37 -2.43 -3.26
N ASP A 24 7.50 -1.80 -3.59
CA ASP A 24 7.61 -0.32 -3.57
C ASP A 24 7.35 0.36 -4.91
N PHE A 25 6.90 -0.37 -5.93
CA PHE A 25 6.68 0.23 -7.26
C PHE A 25 5.41 1.10 -7.29
N TYR A 26 4.29 0.58 -6.79
CA TYR A 26 2.98 1.24 -6.88
C TYR A 26 2.66 2.17 -5.71
N GLY A 27 3.33 2.02 -4.56
CA GLY A 27 3.08 2.83 -3.38
C GLY A 27 1.62 2.75 -2.90
N GLY A 28 0.98 1.59 -3.05
CA GLY A 28 -0.45 1.42 -2.82
C GLY A 28 -0.87 1.61 -1.35
N TRP A 29 -2.07 2.16 -1.19
CA TRP A 29 -2.70 2.45 0.09
C TRP A 29 -3.86 1.47 0.27
N ILE A 30 -3.80 0.64 1.30
CA ILE A 30 -4.83 -0.36 1.60
C ILE A 30 -5.45 -0.02 2.96
N THR A 31 -6.77 0.14 3.00
CA THR A 31 -7.59 0.26 4.23
C THR A 31 -8.58 -0.91 4.29
N PRO A 32 -9.26 -1.15 5.43
CA PRO A 32 -10.28 -2.21 5.55
C PRO A 32 -11.36 -2.21 4.45
N ASP A 33 -11.72 -1.03 3.94
CA ASP A 33 -12.71 -0.87 2.88
C ASP A 33 -12.20 -1.28 1.48
N ILE A 34 -10.87 -1.40 1.31
CA ILE A 34 -10.25 -1.75 0.03
C ILE A 34 -9.99 -3.25 -0.01
N VAL A 35 -10.80 -3.96 -0.80
CA VAL A 35 -10.73 -5.42 -0.96
C VAL A 35 -10.32 -5.83 -2.37
N GLY A 36 -9.61 -6.95 -2.50
CA GLY A 36 -9.28 -7.58 -3.77
C GLY A 36 -8.00 -8.40 -3.74
N PRO A 37 -7.53 -8.90 -4.90
CA PRO A 37 -6.12 -9.18 -5.09
C PRO A 37 -5.35 -7.87 -5.25
N PHE A 38 -4.35 -7.65 -4.41
CA PHE A 38 -3.48 -6.48 -4.53
C PHE A 38 -2.35 -6.76 -5.51
N LYS A 39 -2.02 -5.75 -6.32
CA LYS A 39 -0.90 -5.86 -7.24
C LYS A 39 0.42 -5.93 -6.44
N GLY A 40 1.35 -6.77 -6.84
CA GLY A 40 2.65 -6.90 -6.19
C GLY A 40 2.77 -8.02 -5.14
N ALA A 41 4.02 -8.53 -5.13
CA ALA A 41 4.67 -9.53 -4.27
C ALA A 41 4.09 -10.95 -4.29
N GLN A 42 4.80 -12.00 -4.70
CA GLN A 42 6.21 -12.30 -4.48
C GLN A 42 6.97 -12.56 -5.79
N GLY A 43 7.98 -11.73 -6.11
CA GLY A 43 9.02 -12.02 -7.12
C GLY A 43 9.18 -11.08 -8.34
N THR A 44 8.52 -9.93 -8.45
CA THR A 44 8.34 -9.26 -9.76
C THR A 44 8.83 -7.81 -9.91
N TRP A 45 9.10 -7.43 -11.17
CA TRP A 45 8.63 -6.19 -11.82
C TRP A 45 7.42 -6.60 -12.69
N GLY A 46 6.23 -6.00 -12.48
CA GLY A 46 5.03 -6.25 -13.30
C GLY A 46 4.14 -7.47 -12.99
N TRP A 47 4.19 -8.05 -11.78
CA TRP A 47 3.13 -8.96 -11.27
C TRP A 47 1.76 -8.34 -11.48
#